data_AF-A0AAV5BBN2-F1
#
_entry.id   AF-A0AAV5BBN2-F1
#
_cell.length_a   1.000
_cell.length_b   1.000
_cell.length_c   1.000
_cell.angle_alpha   90.00
_cell.angle_beta   90.00
_cell.angle_gamma   90.00
#
_symmetry.space_group_name_H-M   'P 1'
#
loop_
_entity.id
_entity.type
_entity.pdbx_description
1 polymer ?
#
loop_
_entity_poly.entity_id
_entity_poly.type
_entity_poly.pdbx_seq_one_letter_code
_entity_poly.pdbx_strand_id
1 'polypeptide(L)'
;MAYTNLFFIFGFLPLSWIGYRFCPGAKAKNIFLLLVSWLFYAWSRWDALLVLLIVTIWCFACGRQIESMAQNKDPKQKIMIAVSVSFLVLILFVYKYVNGWLHVSLPLAMPLGLSFYIFSALSYIGDVAMKKVPCQNSFLDLGLYIGFFPKLIMGPISEYRDFKDQLQERTITVARQILLVGNVKYFYTHLEEKRTLFCPASLYFGFRSILFYFFLFKKSRLVKNGF
;
A
#
# COMPACT_ATOMS: atom_id res chain seq x y z
N MET A 1 -17.79 0.71 -4.13
CA MET A 1 -17.81 -0.60 -4.80
C MET A 1 -16.61 -1.39 -4.29
N ALA A 2 -16.84 -2.39 -3.45
CA ALA A 2 -15.78 -3.04 -2.68
C ALA A 2 -14.98 -4.06 -3.51
N TYR A 3 -13.74 -4.32 -3.07
CA TYR A 3 -12.77 -5.33 -3.51
C TYR A 3 -13.32 -6.76 -3.75
N THR A 4 -14.53 -7.06 -3.27
CA THR A 4 -15.26 -8.31 -3.51
C THR A 4 -15.99 -8.34 -4.85
N ASN A 5 -15.98 -7.25 -5.62
CA ASN A 5 -16.63 -7.23 -6.92
C ASN A 5 -15.89 -8.15 -7.90
N LEU A 6 -16.64 -9.04 -8.55
CA LEU A 6 -16.13 -9.96 -9.57
C LEU A 6 -15.36 -9.21 -10.67
N PHE A 7 -15.77 -8.00 -11.01
CA PHE A 7 -15.05 -7.14 -11.96
C PHE A 7 -13.63 -6.77 -11.50
N PHE A 8 -13.41 -6.56 -10.20
CA PHE A 8 -12.08 -6.27 -9.67
C PHE A 8 -11.18 -7.50 -9.75
N ILE A 9 -11.72 -8.66 -9.34
CA ILE A 9 -11.01 -9.94 -9.28
C ILE A 9 -10.63 -10.45 -10.67
N PHE A 10 -11.59 -10.50 -11.60
CA PHE A 10 -11.43 -11.09 -12.92
C PHE A 10 -11.14 -10.11 -14.04
N GLY A 11 -11.37 -8.81 -13.83
CA GLY A 11 -11.06 -7.76 -14.83
C GLY A 11 -9.81 -6.98 -14.46
N PHE A 12 -9.90 -6.21 -13.39
CA PHE A 12 -8.86 -5.22 -13.02
C PHE A 12 -7.50 -5.86 -12.74
N LEU A 13 -7.47 -6.94 -11.96
CA LEU A 13 -6.22 -7.59 -11.57
C LEU A 13 -5.46 -8.27 -12.71
N PRO A 14 -6.06 -9.17 -13.52
CA PRO A 14 -5.35 -9.75 -14.65
C PRO A 14 -4.91 -8.68 -15.65
N LEU A 15 -5.72 -7.64 -15.88
CA LEU A 15 -5.35 -6.53 -16.75
C LEU A 15 -4.13 -5.75 -16.20
N SER A 16 -4.11 -5.46 -14.90
CA SER A 16 -2.96 -4.81 -14.25
C SER A 16 -1.69 -5.65 -14.34
N TRP A 17 -1.80 -6.97 -14.24
CA TRP A 17 -0.66 -7.88 -14.34
C TRP A 17 -0.10 -7.96 -15.78
N ILE A 18 -0.99 -8.05 -16.77
CA ILE A 18 -0.63 -8.05 -18.18
C ILE A 18 0.07 -6.73 -18.52
N GLY A 19 -0.50 -5.58 -18.14
CA GLY A 19 0.11 -4.27 -18.38
C GLY A 19 1.49 -4.13 -17.72
N TYR A 20 1.66 -4.65 -16.50
CA TYR A 20 2.96 -4.66 -15.82
C TYR A 20 4.03 -5.45 -16.60
N ARG A 21 3.65 -6.52 -17.31
CA ARG A 21 4.58 -7.32 -18.13
C ARG A 21 5.04 -6.59 -19.38
N PHE A 22 4.20 -5.73 -19.95
CA PHE A 22 4.53 -4.95 -21.14
C PHE A 22 5.41 -3.73 -20.85
N CYS A 23 5.54 -3.28 -19.60
CA CYS A 23 6.38 -2.13 -19.26
C CYS A 23 7.88 -2.48 -19.24
N PRO A 24 8.71 -1.85 -20.09
CA PRO A 24 10.16 -2.02 -20.06
C PRO A 24 10.80 -1.17 -18.94
N GLY A 25 11.71 -1.77 -18.17
CA GLY A 25 12.50 -1.07 -17.15
C GLY A 25 11.78 -0.81 -15.81
N ALA A 26 12.57 -0.50 -14.77
CA ALA A 26 12.06 -0.34 -13.40
C ALA A 26 11.21 0.92 -13.21
N LYS A 27 11.59 2.04 -13.84
CA LYS A 27 10.87 3.33 -13.73
C LYS A 27 9.49 3.29 -14.38
N ALA A 28 9.38 2.75 -15.60
CA ALA A 28 8.09 2.63 -16.30
C ALA A 28 7.13 1.74 -15.52
N LYS A 29 7.65 0.66 -14.91
CA LYS A 29 6.88 -0.19 -14.00
C LYS A 29 6.38 0.56 -12.77
N ASN A 30 7.20 1.41 -12.13
CA ASN A 30 6.74 2.23 -10.99
C ASN A 30 5.58 3.15 -11.41
N ILE A 31 5.75 3.84 -12.54
CA ILE A 31 4.75 4.76 -13.08
C ILE A 31 3.46 4.01 -13.39
N PHE A 32 3.56 2.86 -14.08
CA PHE A 32 2.40 2.04 -14.40
C PHE A 32 1.66 1.58 -13.13
N LEU A 33 2.37 1.07 -12.13
CA LEU A 33 1.76 0.65 -10.87
C LEU A 33 1.10 1.80 -10.11
N LEU A 34 1.70 2.99 -10.17
CA LEU A 34 1.14 4.20 -9.58
C LEU A 34 -0.16 4.58 -10.27
N LEU A 35 -0.17 4.63 -11.60
CA LEU A 35 -1.34 4.96 -12.40
C LEU A 35 -2.48 3.96 -12.19
N VAL A 36 -2.17 2.67 -12.21
CA VAL A 36 -3.15 1.62 -11.90
C VAL A 36 -3.69 1.79 -10.49
N SER A 37 -2.84 2.11 -9.51
CA SER A 37 -3.29 2.36 -8.14
C SER A 37 -4.21 3.57 -8.05
N TRP A 38 -3.85 4.69 -8.68
CA TRP A 38 -4.71 5.88 -8.70
C TRP A 38 -6.03 5.60 -9.42
N LEU A 39 -6.00 4.86 -10.52
CA LEU A 39 -7.21 4.42 -11.22
C LEU A 39 -8.11 3.58 -10.31
N PHE A 40 -7.53 2.68 -9.51
CA PHE A 40 -8.27 1.88 -8.54
C PHE A 40 -8.98 2.75 -7.49
N TYR A 41 -8.29 3.73 -6.91
CA TYR A 41 -8.90 4.64 -5.94
C TYR A 41 -9.95 5.54 -6.59
N ALA A 42 -9.67 6.09 -7.77
CA ALA A 42 -10.59 6.93 -8.55
C ALA A 42 -11.88 6.19 -8.93
N TRP A 43 -11.76 4.94 -9.38
CA TRP A 43 -12.89 4.09 -9.72
C TRP A 43 -13.74 3.80 -8.49
N SER A 44 -13.11 3.50 -7.34
CA SER A 44 -13.86 3.26 -6.11
C SER A 44 -14.68 4.49 -5.74
N ARG A 45 -14.02 5.63 -5.50
CA ARG A 45 -14.63 6.94 -5.28
C ARG A 45 -13.60 8.04 -5.49
N TRP A 46 -14.02 9.15 -6.09
CA TRP A 46 -13.12 10.28 -6.37
C TRP A 46 -12.55 10.96 -5.11
N ASP A 47 -13.31 11.02 -4.02
CA ASP A 47 -12.86 11.54 -2.73
C ASP A 47 -11.69 10.73 -2.14
N ALA A 48 -11.68 9.41 -2.33
CA ALA A 48 -10.58 8.55 -1.89
C ALA A 48 -9.26 8.91 -2.59
N LEU A 49 -9.30 9.19 -3.90
CA LEU A 49 -8.14 9.64 -4.63
C LEU A 49 -7.65 11.01 -4.13
N LEU A 50 -8.56 11.95 -3.90
CA LEU A 50 -8.21 13.28 -3.41
C LEU A 50 -7.50 13.22 -2.07
N VAL A 51 -8.03 12.45 -1.10
CA VAL A 51 -7.39 12.27 0.20
C VAL A 51 -6.01 11.62 0.06
N LEU A 52 -5.89 10.60 -0.80
CA LEU A 52 -4.61 9.93 -1.06
C LEU A 52 -3.56 10.91 -1.59
N LEU A 53 -3.94 11.77 -2.55
CA LEU A 53 -3.05 12.78 -3.13
C LEU A 53 -2.66 13.83 -2.09
N ILE A 54 -3.61 14.34 -1.31
CA ILE A 54 -3.37 15.31 -0.23
C ILE A 54 -2.37 14.73 0.79
N VAL A 55 -2.61 13.49 1.26
CA VAL A 55 -1.71 12.80 2.18
C VAL A 55 -0.31 12.62 1.59
N THR A 56 -0.23 12.26 0.31
CA THR A 56 1.07 12.06 -0.37
C THR A 56 1.84 13.37 -0.49
N ILE A 57 1.18 14.46 -0.90
CA ILE A 57 1.78 15.80 -1.02
C ILE A 57 2.25 16.28 0.35
N TRP A 58 1.40 16.13 1.37
CA TRP A 58 1.72 16.51 2.74
C TRP A 58 2.95 15.75 3.26
N CYS A 59 2.95 14.41 3.14
CA CYS A 59 4.09 13.60 3.55
C CYS A 59 5.38 13.93 2.80
N PHE A 60 5.29 14.25 1.51
CA PHE A 60 6.45 14.66 0.72
C PHE A 60 7.05 15.97 1.22
N ALA A 61 6.21 16.98 1.46
CA ALA A 61 6.64 18.29 1.96
C ALA A 61 7.22 18.18 3.38
N CYS A 62 6.49 17.52 4.30
CA CYS A 62 6.92 17.35 5.67
C CYS A 62 8.19 16.49 5.78
N GLY A 63 8.31 15.42 4.98
CA GLY A 63 9.51 14.58 4.97
C GLY A 63 10.78 15.38 4.67
N ARG A 64 10.72 16.26 3.65
CA ARG A 64 11.87 17.12 3.28
C ARG A 64 12.20 18.15 4.36
N GLN A 65 11.18 18.76 4.96
CA GLN A 65 11.38 19.72 6.05
C GLN A 65 11.98 19.06 7.29
N ILE A 66 11.49 17.88 7.65
CA ILE A 66 12.02 17.09 8.79
C ILE A 66 13.48 16.73 8.54
N GLU A 67 13.84 16.28 7.33
CA GLU A 67 15.22 15.95 6.98
C GLU A 67 16.14 17.17 7.03
N SER A 68 15.72 18.31 6.48
CA SER A 68 16.51 19.55 6.51
C SER A 68 16.75 20.04 7.94
N MET A 69 15.71 20.07 8.78
CA MET A 69 15.83 20.43 10.20
C MET A 69 16.69 19.44 10.99
N ALA A 70 16.61 18.15 10.64
CA ALA A 70 17.41 17.09 11.23
C ALA A 70 18.91 17.20 10.92
N GLN A 71 19.28 17.78 9.76
CA GLN A 71 20.66 18.07 9.37
C GLN A 71 21.21 19.27 10.17
N ASN A 72 20.40 20.32 10.32
CA ASN A 72 20.76 21.54 11.07
C ASN A 72 20.67 21.38 12.60
N LYS A 73 20.24 20.21 13.10
CA LYS A 73 19.95 19.94 14.53
C LYS A 73 18.93 20.91 15.14
N ASP A 74 17.99 21.39 14.33
CA ASP A 74 16.99 22.35 14.75
C ASP A 74 15.98 21.70 15.72
N PRO A 75 15.72 22.29 16.91
CA PRO A 75 14.75 21.74 17.87
C PRO A 75 13.31 21.74 17.32
N LYS A 76 13.04 22.58 16.30
CA LYS A 76 11.76 22.66 15.58
C LYS A 76 11.40 21.37 14.85
N GLN A 77 12.37 20.47 14.61
CA GLN A 77 12.12 19.16 14.00
C GLN A 77 11.03 18.38 14.75
N LYS A 78 11.06 18.37 16.09
CA LYS A 78 10.08 17.64 16.92
C LYS A 78 8.67 18.18 16.74
N ILE A 79 8.54 19.51 16.64
CA ILE A 79 7.26 20.18 16.40
C ILE A 79 6.75 19.82 15.01
N MET A 80 7.60 19.85 13.99
CA MET A 80 7.21 19.48 12.62
C MET A 80 6.73 18.03 12.54
N ILE A 81 7.39 17.10 13.22
CA ILE A 81 6.94 15.69 13.32
C ILE A 81 5.57 15.63 13.99
N ALA A 82 5.38 16.30 15.13
CA ALA A 82 4.11 16.32 15.84
C ALA A 82 2.97 16.89 14.99
N VAL A 83 3.21 17.99 14.27
CA VAL A 83 2.25 18.60 13.33
C VAL A 83 1.92 17.62 12.19
N SER A 84 2.93 16.97 11.63
CA SER A 84 2.75 16.01 10.53
C SER A 84 1.91 14.80 10.96
N VAL A 85 2.22 14.22 12.12
CA VAL A 85 1.48 13.08 12.69
C VAL A 85 0.06 13.50 13.08
N SER A 86 -0.09 14.67 13.71
CA SER A 86 -1.40 15.21 14.10
C SER A 86 -2.31 15.38 12.88
N PHE A 87 -1.80 15.92 11.77
CA PHE A 87 -2.56 16.06 10.52
C PHE A 87 -3.05 14.70 9.98
N LEU A 88 -2.18 13.68 9.96
CA LEU A 88 -2.54 12.34 9.50
C LEU A 88 -3.59 11.67 10.39
N VAL A 89 -3.44 11.79 11.71
CA VAL A 89 -4.41 11.27 12.69
C VAL A 89 -5.73 12.04 12.62
N LEU A 90 -5.69 13.35 12.39
CA LEU A 90 -6.88 14.18 12.22
C LEU A 90 -7.70 13.73 11.01
N ILE A 91 -7.07 13.43 9.87
CA ILE A 91 -7.77 12.88 8.70
C ILE A 91 -8.49 11.56 9.07
N LEU A 92 -7.81 10.65 9.77
CA LEU A 92 -8.45 9.42 10.25
C LEU A 92 -9.61 9.70 11.19
N PHE A 93 -9.44 10.66 12.09
CA PHE A 93 -10.46 11.01 13.07
C PHE A 93 -11.70 11.59 12.38
N VAL A 94 -11.52 12.51 11.44
CA VAL A 94 -12.61 13.13 10.67
C VAL A 94 -13.44 12.06 9.96
N TYR A 95 -12.80 11.19 9.18
CA TYR A 95 -13.53 10.18 8.41
C TYR A 95 -14.15 9.07 9.26
N LYS A 96 -13.62 8.79 10.45
CA LYS A 96 -14.14 7.72 11.32
C LYS A 96 -15.22 8.19 12.28
N TYR A 97 -15.08 9.40 12.84
CA TYR A 97 -15.89 9.84 13.97
C TYR A 97 -16.93 10.91 13.59
N VAL A 98 -16.71 11.71 12.54
CA VAL A 98 -17.64 12.82 12.21
C VAL A 98 -19.03 12.30 11.84
N ASN A 99 -19.13 11.24 11.05
CA ASN A 99 -20.44 10.70 10.66
C ASN A 99 -21.18 10.01 11.82
N GLY A 100 -20.44 9.40 12.76
CA GLY A 100 -21.03 8.61 13.84
C GLY A 100 -21.34 9.42 15.10
N TRP A 101 -20.52 10.43 15.42
CA TRP A 101 -20.64 11.20 16.66
C TRP A 101 -21.42 12.50 16.46
N LEU A 102 -21.17 13.18 15.34
CA LEU A 102 -21.74 14.50 15.10
C LEU A 102 -23.17 14.43 14.54
N HIS A 103 -23.69 13.24 14.18
CA HIS A 103 -24.97 13.04 13.48
C HIS A 103 -25.18 13.97 12.26
N VAL A 104 -24.09 14.55 11.75
CA VAL A 104 -24.12 15.34 10.53
C VAL A 104 -24.13 14.32 9.40
N SER A 105 -25.23 14.28 8.65
CA SER A 105 -25.44 13.45 7.46
C SER A 105 -24.59 13.94 6.27
N LEU A 106 -23.28 14.11 6.50
CA LEU A 106 -22.30 14.29 5.45
C LEU A 106 -22.17 12.95 4.70
N PRO A 107 -22.24 12.93 3.36
CA PRO A 107 -22.06 11.72 2.54
C PRO A 107 -20.59 11.26 2.47
N LEU A 108 -19.84 11.44 3.56
CA LEU A 108 -18.42 11.15 3.68
C LEU A 108 -18.23 9.66 4.01
N ALA A 109 -18.56 8.76 3.07
CA ALA A 109 -18.28 7.35 3.29
C ALA A 109 -16.76 7.15 3.44
N MET A 110 -16.36 6.27 4.35
CA MET A 110 -14.95 5.99 4.60
C MET A 110 -14.28 5.52 3.30
N PRO A 111 -13.26 6.24 2.80
CA PRO A 111 -12.60 5.88 1.57
C PRO A 111 -11.91 4.54 1.75
N LEU A 112 -11.99 3.72 0.71
CA LEU A 112 -11.48 2.37 0.76
C LEU A 112 -9.99 2.39 1.10
N GLY A 113 -9.61 1.67 2.15
CA GLY A 113 -8.20 1.56 2.53
C GLY A 113 -7.60 2.79 3.21
N LEU A 114 -8.41 3.74 3.70
CA LEU A 114 -7.97 4.93 4.45
C LEU A 114 -6.91 4.62 5.50
N SER A 115 -7.17 3.64 6.34
CA SER A 115 -6.24 3.25 7.40
C SER A 115 -4.89 2.77 6.86
N PHE A 116 -4.88 2.02 5.75
CA PHE A 116 -3.65 1.47 5.20
C PHE A 116 -2.71 2.55 4.67
N TYR A 117 -3.22 3.52 3.90
CA TYR A 117 -2.36 4.57 3.37
C TYR A 117 -1.98 5.60 4.43
N ILE A 118 -2.84 5.88 5.41
CA ILE A 118 -2.45 6.74 6.55
C ILE A 118 -1.39 6.07 7.42
N PHE A 119 -1.51 4.78 7.73
CA PHE A 119 -0.46 4.07 8.48
C PHE A 119 0.83 3.93 7.67
N SER A 120 0.74 3.77 6.34
CA SER A 120 1.92 3.82 5.46
C SER A 120 2.61 5.19 5.54
N ALA A 121 1.83 6.27 5.47
CA ALA A 121 2.30 7.65 5.61
C ALA A 121 2.94 7.92 6.98
N LEU A 122 2.32 7.44 8.07
CA LEU A 122 2.87 7.53 9.42
C LEU A 122 4.19 6.76 9.55
N SER A 123 4.26 5.55 8.98
CA SER A 123 5.50 4.76 8.95
C SER A 123 6.62 5.49 8.20
N TYR A 124 6.31 6.15 7.08
CA TYR A 124 7.29 6.96 6.35
C TYR A 124 7.82 8.13 7.19
N ILE A 125 6.93 8.93 7.79
CA ILE A 125 7.32 10.06 8.65
C ILE A 125 8.15 9.58 9.84
N GLY A 126 7.76 8.46 10.47
CA GLY A 126 8.50 7.84 11.57
C GLY A 126 9.90 7.38 11.15
N ASP A 127 10.03 6.73 9.99
CA ASP A 127 11.32 6.26 9.47
C ASP A 127 12.26 7.43 9.15
N VAL A 128 11.74 8.52 8.56
CA VAL A 128 12.51 9.75 8.29
C VAL A 128 12.88 10.47 9.58
N ALA A 129 11.95 10.58 10.54
CA ALA A 129 12.20 11.21 11.84
C ALA A 129 13.30 10.49 12.64
N MET A 130 13.33 9.15 12.58
CA MET A 130 14.34 8.32 13.23
C MET A 130 15.66 8.24 12.43
N LYS A 131 15.79 8.94 11.30
CA LYS A 131 16.94 8.88 10.39
C LYS A 131 17.27 7.47 9.90
N LYS A 132 16.28 6.56 9.88
CA LYS A 132 16.45 5.19 9.38
C LYS A 132 16.53 5.16 7.86
N VAL A 133 15.84 6.08 7.20
CA VAL A 133 15.79 6.22 5.74
C VAL A 133 15.88 7.70 5.40
N PRO A 134 16.65 8.11 4.37
CA PRO A 134 16.63 9.48 3.88
C PRO A 134 15.26 9.81 3.27
N CYS A 135 14.91 11.10 3.23
CA CYS A 135 13.68 11.57 2.60
C CYS A 135 13.64 11.12 1.14
N GLN A 136 12.45 10.74 0.67
CA GLN A 136 12.29 10.35 -0.72
C GLN A 136 12.36 11.58 -1.63
N ASN A 137 13.18 11.50 -2.69
CA ASN A 137 13.35 12.59 -3.64
C ASN A 137 12.25 12.59 -4.72
N SER A 138 11.75 11.40 -5.06
CA SER A 138 10.76 11.16 -6.10
C SER A 138 9.35 11.12 -5.52
N PHE A 139 8.50 12.07 -5.92
CA PHE A 139 7.09 12.08 -5.56
C PHE A 139 6.37 10.81 -6.05
N LEU A 140 6.76 10.29 -7.22
CA LEU A 140 6.17 9.09 -7.80
C LEU A 140 6.43 7.85 -6.94
N ASP A 141 7.63 7.70 -6.40
CA ASP A 141 7.99 6.55 -5.58
C ASP A 141 7.32 6.61 -4.20
N LEU A 142 7.20 7.81 -3.63
CA LEU A 142 6.45 8.02 -2.38
C LEU A 142 4.94 7.77 -2.59
N GLY A 143 4.37 8.32 -3.66
CA GLY A 143 2.97 8.11 -4.01
C GLY A 143 2.67 6.64 -4.30
N LEU A 144 3.60 5.93 -4.94
CA LEU A 144 3.47 4.51 -5.20
C LEU A 144 3.52 3.73 -3.90
N TYR A 145 4.42 4.08 -2.99
CA TYR A 145 4.42 3.49 -1.66
C TYR A 145 3.10 3.75 -0.94
N ILE A 146 2.69 4.99 -0.74
CA ILE A 146 1.48 5.32 0.06
C ILE A 146 0.23 4.71 -0.57
N GLY A 147 0.10 4.80 -1.89
CA GLY A 147 -1.07 4.39 -2.64
C GLY A 147 -1.00 3.01 -3.27
N PHE A 148 -0.10 2.11 -2.90
CA PHE A 148 -0.01 0.82 -3.59
C PHE A 148 -1.29 -0.02 -3.38
N PHE A 149 -2.14 -0.14 -4.40
CA PHE A 149 -3.43 -0.83 -4.24
C PHE A 149 -3.33 -2.30 -3.78
N PRO A 150 -2.30 -3.09 -4.15
CA PRO A 150 -2.16 -4.46 -3.66
C PRO A 150 -1.97 -4.51 -2.14
N LYS A 151 -1.42 -3.47 -1.50
CA LYS A 151 -1.28 -3.42 -0.03
C LYS A 151 -2.60 -3.49 0.71
N LEU A 152 -3.71 -3.11 0.08
CA LEU A 152 -5.04 -3.23 0.69
C LEU A 152 -5.47 -4.68 0.91
N ILE A 153 -4.88 -5.60 0.15
CA ILE A 153 -5.20 -7.03 0.15
C ILE A 153 -4.09 -7.82 0.85
N MET A 154 -2.86 -7.31 0.79
CA MET A 154 -1.70 -7.90 1.45
C MET A 154 -1.82 -7.79 2.98
N GLY A 155 -1.09 -8.65 3.71
CA GLY A 155 -1.18 -8.76 5.17
C GLY A 155 -0.64 -7.54 5.94
N PRO A 156 0.20 -7.72 6.97
CA PRO A 156 0.58 -6.63 7.87
C PRO A 156 1.19 -5.44 7.11
N ILE A 157 0.95 -4.23 7.64
CA ILE A 157 1.39 -2.96 7.04
C ILE A 157 2.91 -2.99 6.85
N SER A 158 3.36 -2.82 5.62
CA SER A 158 4.78 -2.80 5.27
C SER A 158 5.43 -1.48 5.68
N GLU A 159 6.59 -1.54 6.34
CA GLU A 159 7.41 -0.38 6.65
C GLU A 159 8.02 0.22 5.37
N TYR A 160 8.31 1.53 5.35
CA TYR A 160 8.82 2.21 4.15
C TYR A 160 10.21 1.72 3.75
N ARG A 161 11.10 1.50 4.73
CA ARG A 161 12.46 1.00 4.48
C ARG A 161 12.49 -0.29 3.66
N ASP A 162 11.64 -1.26 4.01
CA ASP A 162 11.57 -2.56 3.32
C ASP A 162 11.00 -2.38 1.90
N PHE A 163 10.15 -1.38 1.69
CA PHE A 163 9.52 -1.09 0.41
C PHE A 163 10.44 -0.34 -0.55
N LYS A 164 11.28 0.56 -0.03
CA LYS A 164 12.23 1.35 -0.83
C LYS A 164 13.21 0.47 -1.61
N ASP A 165 13.79 -0.53 -0.97
CA ASP A 165 14.74 -1.44 -1.62
C ASP A 165 14.07 -2.18 -2.80
N GLN A 166 12.79 -2.51 -2.64
CA GLN A 166 11.99 -3.24 -3.64
C GLN A 166 11.52 -2.34 -4.80
N LEU A 167 11.50 -1.02 -4.61
CA LEU A 167 11.27 -0.04 -5.67
C LEU A 167 12.49 0.11 -6.58
N GLN A 168 13.70 -0.03 -6.02
CA GLN A 168 14.97 0.13 -6.75
C GLN A 168 15.42 -1.17 -7.40
N GLU A 169 15.40 -2.28 -6.66
CA GLU A 169 15.84 -3.59 -7.14
C GLU A 169 14.67 -4.58 -7.17
N ARG A 170 14.17 -4.84 -8.38
CA ARG A 170 13.12 -5.84 -8.60
C ARG A 170 13.71 -7.17 -9.05
N THR A 171 14.18 -7.97 -8.11
CA THR A 171 14.60 -9.35 -8.43
C THR A 171 13.37 -10.26 -8.57
N ILE A 172 12.89 -10.41 -9.81
CA ILE A 172 11.93 -11.47 -10.17
C ILE A 172 12.73 -12.67 -10.65
N THR A 173 13.08 -13.58 -9.75
CA THR A 173 13.74 -14.84 -10.14
C THR A 173 12.70 -15.79 -10.75
N VAL A 174 13.01 -16.42 -11.88
CA VAL A 174 12.14 -17.40 -12.57
C VAL A 174 11.74 -18.57 -11.66
N ALA A 175 12.63 -19.01 -10.78
CA ALA A 175 12.33 -20.01 -9.74
C ALA A 175 11.19 -19.59 -8.80
N ARG A 176 11.04 -18.28 -8.56
CA ARG A 176 9.95 -17.73 -7.77
C ARG A 176 8.62 -17.81 -8.54
N GLN A 177 8.62 -17.59 -9.85
CA GLN A 177 7.43 -17.80 -10.71
C GLN A 177 6.99 -19.27 -10.76
N ILE A 178 7.91 -20.22 -10.73
CA ILE A 178 7.60 -21.66 -10.74
C ILE A 178 6.99 -22.11 -9.40
N LEU A 179 7.54 -21.65 -8.26
CA LEU A 179 6.93 -21.85 -6.94
C LEU A 179 5.54 -21.22 -6.82
N LEU A 180 5.24 -20.20 -7.62
CA LEU A 180 3.93 -19.55 -7.68
C LEU A 180 2.89 -20.39 -8.40
N VAL A 181 3.23 -20.94 -9.56
CA VAL A 181 2.34 -21.87 -10.27
C VAL A 181 2.10 -23.13 -9.42
N GLY A 182 3.15 -23.59 -8.71
CA GLY A 182 3.05 -24.68 -7.74
C GLY A 182 2.03 -24.39 -6.64
N ASN A 183 2.20 -23.30 -5.87
CA ASN A 183 1.28 -22.95 -4.78
C ASN A 183 -0.14 -22.64 -5.25
N VAL A 184 -0.30 -22.05 -6.44
CA VAL A 184 -1.61 -21.83 -7.07
C VAL A 184 -2.27 -23.18 -7.41
N LYS A 185 -1.52 -24.15 -7.95
CA LYS A 185 -2.03 -25.49 -8.26
C LYS A 185 -2.43 -26.25 -6.98
N TYR A 186 -1.64 -26.16 -5.91
CA TYR A 186 -2.00 -26.70 -4.59
C TYR A 186 -3.25 -26.02 -4.00
N PHE A 187 -3.43 -24.73 -4.25
CA PHE A 187 -4.62 -24.00 -3.80
C PHE A 187 -5.88 -24.44 -4.54
N TYR A 188 -5.80 -24.65 -5.86
CA TYR A 188 -6.92 -25.18 -6.64
C TYR A 188 -7.26 -26.63 -6.27
N THR A 189 -6.27 -27.51 -6.06
CA THR A 189 -6.56 -28.90 -5.60
C THR A 189 -7.15 -28.95 -4.20
N HIS A 190 -6.74 -28.06 -3.27
CA HIS A 190 -7.39 -27.93 -1.96
C HIS A 190 -8.81 -27.33 -2.03
N LEU A 191 -9.12 -26.51 -3.04
CA LEU A 191 -10.47 -26.00 -3.27
C LEU A 191 -11.41 -27.07 -3.82
N GLU A 192 -10.91 -27.98 -4.65
CA GLU A 192 -11.71 -29.10 -5.17
C GLU A 192 -12.08 -30.12 -4.09
N GLU A 193 -11.22 -30.32 -3.09
CA GLU A 193 -11.47 -31.22 -1.96
C GLU A 193 -12.54 -30.69 -0.99
N LYS A 194 -12.77 -29.37 -0.94
CA LYS A 194 -13.77 -28.70 -0.08
C LYS A 194 -15.05 -28.27 -0.81
N ARG A 195 -15.42 -28.97 -1.89
CA ARG A 195 -16.57 -28.63 -2.77
C ARG A 195 -17.94 -28.63 -2.09
N THR A 196 -18.10 -29.17 -0.88
CA THR A 196 -19.37 -29.19 -0.13
C THR A 196 -19.63 -27.96 0.77
N LEU A 197 -18.67 -27.07 0.96
CA LEU A 197 -18.85 -25.82 1.74
C LEU A 197 -18.36 -24.63 0.91
N PHE A 198 -19.21 -24.16 0.00
CA PHE A 198 -18.96 -22.99 -0.84
C PHE A 198 -19.02 -21.70 0.02
N CYS A 199 -17.94 -21.42 0.74
CA CYS A 199 -17.81 -20.23 1.58
C CYS A 199 -16.97 -19.16 0.85
N PRO A 200 -17.50 -17.95 0.56
CA PRO A 200 -16.77 -16.90 -0.17
C PRO A 200 -15.47 -16.43 0.52
N ALA A 201 -15.30 -16.75 1.80
CA ALA A 201 -14.10 -16.44 2.57
C ALA A 201 -12.85 -17.24 2.16
N SER A 202 -13.00 -18.48 1.67
CA SER A 202 -11.85 -19.33 1.28
C SER A 202 -11.21 -18.88 -0.04
N LEU A 203 -12.04 -18.48 -1.01
CA LEU A 203 -11.60 -17.91 -2.29
C LEU A 203 -10.78 -16.62 -2.06
N TYR A 204 -11.23 -15.79 -1.11
CA TYR A 204 -10.57 -14.55 -0.73
C TYR A 204 -9.19 -14.78 -0.10
N PHE A 205 -9.03 -15.85 0.68
CA PHE A 205 -7.77 -16.20 1.35
C PHE A 205 -6.68 -16.68 0.37
N GLY A 206 -7.06 -17.45 -0.66
CA GLY A 206 -6.15 -17.86 -1.72
C GLY A 206 -5.69 -16.71 -2.58
N PHE A 207 -6.62 -15.84 -2.93
CA PHE A 207 -6.34 -14.65 -3.70
C PHE A 207 -5.40 -13.69 -2.96
N ARG A 208 -5.52 -13.61 -1.63
CA ARG A 208 -4.61 -12.87 -0.75
C ARG A 208 -3.15 -13.32 -0.91
N SER A 209 -2.92 -14.62 -0.96
CA SER A 209 -1.60 -15.21 -1.16
C SER A 209 -1.09 -14.99 -2.58
N ILE A 210 -1.96 -15.10 -3.59
CA ILE A 210 -1.60 -14.92 -5.01
C ILE A 210 -1.16 -13.47 -5.26
N LEU A 211 -1.93 -12.48 -4.82
CA LEU A 211 -1.59 -11.05 -4.97
C LEU A 211 -0.33 -10.64 -4.19
N PHE A 212 -0.17 -11.16 -2.96
CA PHE A 212 1.00 -10.93 -2.12
C PHE A 212 2.30 -11.34 -2.81
N TYR A 213 2.22 -12.39 -3.62
CA TYR A 213 3.35 -12.93 -4.33
C TYR A 213 3.48 -12.42 -5.78
N PHE A 214 2.38 -12.12 -6.48
CA PHE A 214 2.40 -11.70 -7.89
C PHE A 214 2.97 -10.29 -8.09
N PHE A 215 2.72 -9.37 -7.14
CA PHE A 215 3.28 -8.01 -7.18
C PHE A 215 4.56 -7.83 -6.35
N LEU A 216 5.02 -8.90 -5.67
CA LEU A 216 6.21 -8.99 -4.83
C LEU A 216 6.25 -8.02 -3.64
N PHE A 217 6.02 -8.56 -2.43
CA PHE A 217 6.73 -8.10 -1.24
C PHE A 217 7.44 -9.26 -0.53
N LYS A 218 8.75 -9.13 -0.31
CA LYS A 218 9.49 -10.01 0.60
C LYS A 218 8.91 -9.83 2.01
N LYS A 219 8.56 -10.93 2.70
CA LYS A 219 8.54 -10.94 4.16
C LYS A 219 10.00 -10.97 4.62
N SER A 220 10.65 -9.81 4.74
CA SER A 220 11.99 -9.67 5.34
C SER A 220 11.89 -9.81 6.86
N ARG A 221 11.57 -11.02 7.32
CA ARG A 221 11.92 -11.50 8.66
C ARG A 221 11.80 -13.02 8.67
N LEU A 222 12.71 -13.67 7.93
CA LEU A 222 13.23 -14.94 8.43
C LEU A 222 14.02 -14.59 9.67
N VAL A 223 13.47 -15.02 10.82
CA VAL A 223 14.16 -15.42 12.03
C VAL A 223 15.68 -15.37 11.88
N LYS A 224 16.26 -14.18 12.13
CA LYS A 224 17.61 -14.04 12.66
C LYS A 224 17.47 -14.06 14.18
N ASN A 225 17.05 -15.19 14.72
CA ASN A 225 17.36 -15.58 16.08
C ASN A 225 17.94 -16.98 15.95
N GLY A 226 19.22 -17.02 15.60
CA GLY A 226 20.07 -18.06 16.12
C GLY A 226 20.32 -17.71 17.57
N PHE A 227 19.63 -18.42 18.46
CA PHE A 227 20.10 -18.95 19.73
C PHE A 227 19.11 -20.07 20.11
#